data_AF-A0A6P1J5J2-F1
#
_entry.id   AF-A0A6P1J5J2-F1
#
_cell.length_a   1.000
_cell.length_b   1.000
_cell.length_c   1.000
_cell.angle_alpha   90.00
_cell.angle_beta   90.00
_cell.angle_gamma   90.00
#
_symmetry.space_group_name_H-M   'P 1'
#
loop_
_entity.id
_entity.type
_entity.pdbx_description
1 polymer ?
#
loop_
_entity_poly.entity_id
_entity_poly.type
_entity_poly.pdbx_seq_one_letter_code
_entity_poly.pdbx_strand_id
1 'polypeptide(L)'
;MPTTPHDACFDAQDEEYTLPSMEALLAGTLALMTGYAQSARDCPHRPHMARKLVSNLFCLSAHPQLTPPMQIMVANLRTRWQLELENAAQAVAPEPGPTPLWHTAPASVH
;
A
#
# COMPACT_ATOMS: atom_id res chain seq x y z
N MET A 1 -52.82 11.36 -17.13
CA MET A 1 -52.03 10.45 -16.28
C MET A 1 -52.59 9.05 -16.45
N PRO A 2 -51.78 7.98 -16.46
CA PRO A 2 -50.28 7.94 -16.47
C PRO A 2 -49.72 8.36 -17.86
N THR A 3 -48.45 8.21 -18.29
CA THR A 3 -47.11 8.41 -17.67
C THR A 3 -46.04 8.63 -18.76
N THR A 4 -45.00 9.45 -18.49
CA THR A 4 -43.63 9.32 -19.03
C THR A 4 -42.81 8.36 -18.12
N PRO A 5 -41.61 7.83 -18.46
CA PRO A 5 -40.65 8.31 -19.47
C PRO A 5 -39.91 7.24 -20.32
N HIS A 6 -39.27 7.68 -21.40
CA HIS A 6 -38.02 7.08 -21.86
C HIS A 6 -37.11 8.12 -22.53
N ASP A 7 -36.74 9.15 -21.76
CA ASP A 7 -35.43 9.79 -21.94
C ASP A 7 -34.37 8.75 -21.59
N ALA A 8 -34.04 7.96 -22.62
CA ALA A 8 -32.99 6.97 -22.61
C ALA A 8 -32.07 7.26 -23.80
N CYS A 9 -31.65 8.53 -23.89
CA CYS A 9 -30.27 8.78 -24.28
C CYS A 9 -29.39 8.09 -23.23
N PHE A 10 -29.19 6.79 -23.40
CA PHE A 10 -28.01 6.10 -22.90
C PHE A 10 -26.85 6.72 -23.65
N ASP A 11 -26.47 7.90 -23.18
CA ASP A 11 -25.20 8.50 -23.47
C ASP A 11 -24.20 7.52 -22.85
N ALA A 12 -23.74 6.60 -23.68
CA ALA A 12 -22.59 5.76 -23.43
C ALA A 12 -21.37 6.68 -23.49
N GLN A 13 -21.36 7.67 -22.59
CA GLN A 13 -20.22 8.49 -22.28
C GLN A 13 -19.18 7.53 -21.77
N ASP A 14 -18.28 7.23 -22.70
CA ASP A 14 -16.87 7.22 -22.45
C ASP A 14 -16.51 6.33 -21.25
N GLU A 15 -15.99 5.14 -21.59
CA GLU A 15 -14.87 4.58 -20.85
C GLU A 15 -13.65 5.53 -20.97
N GLU A 16 -13.83 6.80 -20.60
CA GLU A 16 -12.76 7.77 -20.46
C GLU A 16 -11.81 7.11 -19.47
N TYR A 17 -10.61 6.79 -19.93
CA TYR A 17 -9.57 6.24 -19.09
C TYR A 17 -8.97 7.37 -18.24
N THR A 18 -9.85 8.11 -17.55
CA THR A 18 -9.53 9.24 -16.70
C THR A 18 -8.49 8.75 -15.71
N LEU A 19 -7.28 9.32 -15.78
CA LEU A 19 -6.27 9.04 -14.77
C LEU A 19 -6.93 9.27 -13.41
N PRO A 20 -6.77 8.34 -12.44
CA PRO A 20 -7.54 8.38 -11.21
C PRO A 20 -7.39 9.77 -10.59
N SER A 21 -8.52 10.49 -10.48
CA SER A 21 -8.49 11.88 -10.05
C SER A 21 -7.73 12.01 -8.75
N MET A 22 -7.06 13.14 -8.52
CA MET A 22 -6.28 13.33 -7.29
C MET A 22 -7.11 13.03 -6.04
N GLU A 23 -8.39 13.39 -6.08
CA GLU A 23 -9.39 13.09 -5.07
C GLU A 23 -9.68 11.59 -4.93
N ALA A 24 -9.84 10.84 -6.02
CA ALA A 24 -10.01 9.38 -5.98
C ALA A 24 -8.76 8.66 -5.43
N LEU A 25 -7.56 9.11 -5.83
CA LEU A 25 -6.30 8.58 -5.30
C LEU A 25 -6.12 8.92 -3.81
N LEU A 26 -6.48 10.14 -3.40
CA LEU A 26 -6.44 10.59 -2.00
C LEU A 26 -7.47 9.85 -1.14
N ALA A 27 -8.71 9.72 -1.61
CA ALA A 27 -9.77 8.96 -0.95
C ALA A 27 -9.39 7.47 -0.81
N GLY A 28 -8.85 6.85 -1.86
CA GLY A 28 -8.34 5.48 -1.80
C GLY A 28 -7.16 5.32 -0.83
N THR A 29 -6.31 6.34 -0.70
CA THR A 29 -5.21 6.38 0.27
C THR A 29 -5.72 6.48 1.71
N LEU A 30 -6.71 7.35 1.96
CA LEU A 30 -7.38 7.49 3.27
C LEU A 30 -8.12 6.21 3.67
N ALA A 31 -8.85 5.59 2.72
CA ALA A 31 -9.55 4.32 2.94
C ALA A 31 -8.56 3.18 3.25
N LEU A 32 -7.43 3.09 2.55
CA LEU A 32 -6.38 2.11 2.84
C LEU A 32 -5.71 2.33 4.20
N MET A 33 -5.43 3.59 4.59
CA MET A 33 -4.90 3.89 5.93
C MET A 33 -5.89 3.48 7.03
N THR A 34 -7.17 3.80 6.85
CA THR A 34 -8.24 3.40 7.77
C THR A 34 -8.36 1.87 7.87
N GLY A 35 -8.39 1.17 6.74
CA GLY A 35 -8.45 -0.28 6.69
C GLY A 35 -7.21 -0.96 7.29
N TYR A 36 -6.01 -0.39 7.12
CA TYR A 36 -4.79 -0.88 7.75
C TYR A 36 -4.81 -0.69 9.27
N ALA A 37 -5.31 0.45 9.75
CA ALA A 37 -5.48 0.71 11.18
C ALA A 37 -6.51 -0.24 11.82
N GLN A 38 -7.60 -0.55 11.11
CA GLN A 38 -8.66 -1.46 11.57
C GLN A 38 -8.34 -2.95 11.41
N SER A 39 -7.39 -3.30 10.54
CA SER A 39 -6.96 -4.69 10.36
C SER A 39 -6.32 -5.26 11.64
N ALA A 40 -6.49 -6.55 11.89
CA ALA A 40 -5.70 -7.28 12.88
C ALA A 40 -4.20 -7.23 12.54
N ARG A 41 -3.32 -7.45 13.53
CA ARG A 41 -1.86 -7.53 13.30
C ARG A 41 -1.50 -8.73 12.42
N ASP A 42 -2.15 -9.86 12.66
CA ASP A 42 -1.91 -11.14 11.99
C ASP A 42 -2.67 -11.28 10.66
N CYS A 43 -3.30 -10.19 10.18
CA CYS A 43 -4.01 -10.19 8.90
C CYS A 43 -3.00 -10.33 7.74
N PRO A 44 -3.09 -11.38 6.90
CA PRO A 44 -2.10 -11.63 5.83
C PRO A 44 -2.08 -10.52 4.77
N HIS A 45 -3.18 -9.77 4.62
CA HIS A 45 -3.28 -8.64 3.70
C HIS A 45 -2.60 -7.36 4.22
N ARG A 46 -2.33 -7.25 5.53
CA ARG A 46 -1.73 -6.07 6.17
C ARG A 46 -0.44 -5.58 5.48
N PRO A 47 0.58 -6.43 5.20
CA PRO A 47 1.77 -6.00 4.46
C PRO A 47 1.46 -5.57 3.02
N HIS A 48 0.50 -6.19 2.33
CA HIS A 48 0.11 -5.79 0.98
C HIS A 48 -0.57 -4.41 0.96
N MET A 49 -1.43 -4.12 1.94
CA MET A 49 -2.04 -2.80 2.13
C MET A 49 -0.98 -1.73 2.39
N ALA A 50 0.02 -2.02 3.24
CA ALA A 50 1.12 -1.10 3.52
C ALA A 50 1.97 -0.80 2.26
N ARG A 51 2.27 -1.84 1.44
CA ARG A 51 2.96 -1.66 0.15
C ARG A 51 2.16 -0.81 -0.82
N LYS A 52 0.86 -1.06 -0.95
CA LYS A 52 -0.04 -0.26 -1.80
C LYS A 52 -0.12 1.20 -1.33
N LEU A 53 -0.13 1.42 -0.02
CA LEU A 53 -0.14 2.75 0.57
C LEU A 53 1.13 3.55 0.22
N VAL A 54 2.32 2.93 0.33
CA VAL A 54 3.59 3.54 -0.13
C VAL A 54 3.52 3.92 -1.62
N SER A 55 2.96 3.06 -2.48
CA SER A 55 2.78 3.35 -3.90
C SER A 55 1.81 4.52 -4.16
N ASN A 56 0.68 4.58 -3.45
CA ASN A 56 -0.25 5.70 -3.59
C ASN A 56 0.37 7.02 -3.11
N LEU A 57 1.10 7.01 -1.99
CA LEU A 57 1.82 8.18 -1.48
C LEU A 57 2.94 8.63 -2.43
N PHE A 58 3.60 7.71 -3.15
CA PHE A 58 4.51 8.05 -4.24
C PHE A 58 3.79 8.86 -5.33
N CYS A 59 2.68 8.35 -5.86
CA CYS A 59 1.90 9.03 -6.90
C CYS A 59 1.37 10.40 -6.43
N LEU A 60 0.85 10.50 -5.20
CA LEU A 60 0.40 11.76 -4.62
C LEU A 60 1.57 12.76 -4.45
N SER A 61 2.75 12.32 -4.00
CA SER A 61 3.90 13.21 -3.78
C SER A 61 4.41 13.92 -5.04
N ALA A 62 4.07 13.41 -6.24
CA ALA A 62 4.40 14.02 -7.52
C ALA A 62 3.18 14.66 -8.23
N HIS A 63 2.01 14.71 -7.57
CA HIS A 63 0.77 15.09 -8.24
C HIS A 63 0.65 16.62 -8.41
N PRO A 64 0.49 17.16 -9.64
CA PRO A 64 0.55 18.60 -9.90
C PRO A 64 -0.60 19.41 -9.27
N GLN A 65 -1.73 18.76 -8.97
CA GLN A 65 -2.86 19.39 -8.27
C GLN A 65 -2.65 19.55 -6.75
N LEU A 66 -1.62 18.93 -6.15
CA LEU A 66 -1.26 19.19 -4.75
C LEU A 66 -0.34 20.42 -4.65
N THR A 67 -0.53 21.21 -3.60
CA THR A 67 0.35 22.34 -3.30
C THR A 67 1.77 21.84 -2.94
N PRO A 68 2.85 22.61 -3.23
CA PRO A 68 4.21 22.21 -2.89
C PRO A 68 4.43 21.77 -1.43
N PRO A 69 3.92 22.44 -0.38
CA PRO A 69 4.07 21.95 0.99
C PRO A 69 3.32 20.64 1.23
N MET A 70 2.19 20.40 0.56
CA MET A 70 1.43 19.15 0.65
C MET A 70 2.20 18.00 -0.02
N GLN A 71 2.82 18.24 -1.18
CA GLN A 71 3.71 17.26 -1.84
C GLN A 71 4.87 16.84 -0.93
N ILE A 72 5.53 17.80 -0.27
CA ILE A 72 6.60 17.55 0.71
C ILE A 72 6.07 16.75 1.91
N MET A 73 4.91 17.09 2.45
CA MET A 73 4.29 16.35 3.55
C MET A 73 3.99 14.90 3.17
N VAL A 74 3.44 14.67 1.97
CA VAL A 74 3.14 13.33 1.44
C VAL A 74 4.43 12.54 1.18
N ALA A 75 5.49 13.16 0.66
CA ALA A 75 6.80 12.53 0.49
C ALA A 75 7.40 12.09 1.84
N ASN A 76 7.34 12.95 2.86
CA ASN A 76 7.77 12.61 4.22
C ASN A 76 6.94 11.47 4.83
N LEU A 77 5.62 11.47 4.61
CA LEU A 77 4.74 10.39 5.05
C LEU A 77 5.10 9.06 4.36
N ARG A 78 5.39 9.08 3.06
CA ARG A 78 5.86 7.91 2.30
C ARG A 78 7.12 7.31 2.93
N THR A 79 8.13 8.12 3.23
CA THR A 79 9.39 7.67 3.85
C THR A 79 9.14 7.00 5.21
N ARG A 80 8.24 7.56 6.04
CA ARG A 80 7.86 6.95 7.33
C ARG A 80 7.20 5.57 7.15
N TRP A 81 6.32 5.44 6.16
CA TRP A 81 5.71 4.15 5.82
C TRP A 81 6.72 3.15 5.29
N GLN A 82 7.69 3.55 4.46
CA GLN A 82 8.76 2.66 3.99
C GLN A 82 9.56 2.07 5.16
N LEU A 83 9.94 2.89 6.14
CA LEU A 83 10.62 2.44 7.36
C LEU A 83 9.76 1.47 8.19
N GLU A 84 8.45 1.72 8.30
CA GLU A 84 7.52 0.80 8.98
C GLU A 84 7.45 -0.57 8.30
N LEU A 85 7.45 -0.62 6.95
CA LEU A 85 7.51 -1.88 6.20
C LEU A 85 8.85 -2.61 6.43
N GLU A 86 9.96 -1.89 6.44
CA GLU A 86 11.30 -2.45 6.67
C GLU A 86 11.43 -3.03 8.08
N ASN A 87 10.90 -2.33 9.09
CA ASN A 87 10.84 -2.81 10.47
C ASN A 87 9.93 -4.04 10.61
N ALA A 88 8.76 -4.03 9.98
CA ALA A 88 7.84 -5.17 9.99
C ALA A 88 8.43 -6.40 9.28
N ALA A 89 9.20 -6.21 8.20
CA ALA A 89 9.91 -7.29 7.52
C ALA A 89 11.04 -7.88 8.40
N GLN A 90 11.79 -7.04 9.11
CA GLN A 90 12.81 -7.48 10.06
C GLN A 90 12.22 -8.25 11.24
N ALA A 91 11.06 -7.82 11.77
CA ALA A 91 10.38 -8.50 12.88
C ALA A 91 9.81 -9.89 12.51
N VAL A 92 9.65 -10.18 11.21
CA VAL A 92 9.18 -11.47 10.68
C VAL A 92 10.35 -12.32 10.13
N ALA A 93 11.56 -11.75 10.03
CA ALA A 93 12.73 -12.51 9.63
C ALA A 93 12.98 -13.63 10.67
N PRO A 94 13.10 -14.89 10.25
CA PRO A 94 13.44 -15.96 11.19
C PRO A 94 14.82 -15.67 11.78
N GLU A 95 14.93 -15.74 13.10
CA GLU A 95 16.22 -15.91 13.80
C GLU A 95 17.06 -16.94 13.02
N PRO A 96 18.36 -16.69 12.78
CA PRO A 96 19.22 -17.63 12.07
C PRO A 96 19.40 -18.89 12.92
N GLY A 97 18.46 -19.83 12.76
CA GLY A 97 18.52 -21.16 13.36
C GLY A 97 19.85 -21.81 13.00
N PRO A 98 20.43 -22.61 13.92
CA PRO A 98 21.81 -23.08 13.80
C PRO A 98 22.01 -23.74 12.44
N THR A 99 22.88 -23.15 11.62
CA THR A 99 23.25 -23.67 10.31
C THR A 99 23.68 -25.12 10.49
N PRO A 100 23.11 -26.08 9.73
CA PRO A 100 23.52 -27.47 9.87
C PRO A 100 25.01 -27.57 9.52
N LEU A 101 25.81 -27.88 10.53
CA LEU A 101 27.23 -28.15 10.37
C LEU A 101 27.37 -29.44 9.57
N TRP A 102 27.53 -29.27 8.26
CA TRP A 102 27.73 -30.32 7.26
C TRP A 102 29.08 -31.05 7.42
N HIS A 103 29.83 -30.72 8.47
CA HIS A 103 31.01 -31.42 8.95
C HIS A 103 30.69 -32.13 10.27
N THR A 104 30.88 -33.45 10.29
CA THR A 104 31.11 -34.18 11.54
C THR A 104 32.37 -33.65 12.20
N ALA A 105 32.32 -33.30 13.49
CA ALA A 105 33.52 -32.91 14.22
C ALA A 105 34.56 -34.05 14.17
N PRO A 106 35.85 -33.76 13.89
CA PRO A 106 36.87 -34.81 13.82
C PRO A 106 36.99 -35.49 15.19
N ALA A 107 36.93 -36.82 15.20
CA ALA A 107 37.08 -37.59 16.43
C ALA A 107 38.47 -37.35 17.03
N SER A 108 38.52 -36.92 18.30
CA SER A 108 39.75 -36.80 19.06
C SER A 108 40.44 -38.15 19.14
N VAL A 109 41.58 -38.30 18.45
CA VAL A 109 42.44 -39.48 18.61
C VAL A 109 43.12 -39.39 19.97
N HIS A 110 43.06 -40.48 20.73
CA HIS A 110 43.44 -40.58 22.14
C HIS A 110 44.80 -41.25 22.32
#